data_AF-A9WTV4-F1
#
_entry.id   AF-A9WTV4-F1
#
_cell.length_a   1.000
_cell.length_b   1.000
_cell.length_c   1.000
_cell.angle_alpha   90.00
_cell.angle_beta   90.00
_cell.angle_gamma   90.00
#
_symmetry.space_group_name_H-M   'P 1'
#
loop_
_entity.id
_entity.type
_entity.pdbx_description
1 polymer ?
#
loop_
_entity_poly.entity_id
_entity_poly.type
_entity_poly.pdbx_seq_one_letter_code
_entity_poly.pdbx_strand_id
1 'polypeptide(L)'
;MISGTHTDVPVPAVTAAVLPGGGLRLTLSNTGSPIVRYTLASNDFSTCKEDVSVGGNSNKTVDWTLVGGYYDVVVTANTGDGFRYRFAGYAG
;
A
#
# COMPACT_ATOMS: atom_id res chain seq x y z
N MET A 1 37.21 -15.29 5.88
CA MET A 1 35.83 -14.88 6.11
C MET A 1 35.43 -13.93 5.00
N ILE A 2 34.40 -14.26 4.23
CA ILE A 2 33.78 -13.32 3.30
C ILE A 2 32.71 -12.54 4.07
N SER A 3 32.99 -11.27 4.40
CA SER A 3 31.95 -10.35 4.86
C SER A 3 31.10 -9.97 3.66
N GLY A 4 29.94 -10.60 3.51
CA GLY A 4 28.89 -10.03 2.69
C GLY A 4 28.38 -8.77 3.38
N THR A 5 28.45 -7.61 2.72
CA THR A 5 27.75 -6.42 3.21
C THR A 5 26.26 -6.71 3.11
N HIS A 6 25.61 -7.03 4.22
CA HIS A 6 24.15 -7.06 4.28
C HIS A 6 23.67 -5.62 4.17
N THR A 7 23.41 -5.17 2.94
CA THR A 7 22.68 -3.92 2.74
C THR A 7 21.25 -4.16 3.15
N ASP A 8 20.80 -3.43 4.15
CA ASP A 8 19.41 -3.43 4.56
C ASP A 8 18.56 -2.73 3.50
N VAL A 9 17.53 -3.41 2.98
CA VAL A 9 16.73 -2.96 1.83
C VAL A 9 15.26 -2.95 2.23
N PRO A 10 14.47 -1.91 1.88
CA PRO A 10 13.03 -1.93 2.09
C PRO A 10 12.38 -3.02 1.23
N VAL A 11 11.39 -3.73 1.78
CA VAL A 11 10.67 -4.78 1.05
C VAL A 11 9.18 -4.47 1.11
N PRO A 12 8.67 -3.60 0.21
CA PRO A 12 7.29 -3.16 0.23
C PRO A 12 6.35 -4.27 -0.28
N ALA A 13 5.19 -4.39 0.35
CA ALA A 13 4.10 -5.23 -0.14
C ALA A 13 2.74 -4.65 0.28
N VAL A 14 1.73 -4.85 -0.56
CA VAL A 14 0.36 -4.41 -0.30
C VAL A 14 -0.62 -5.53 -0.62
N THR A 15 -1.60 -5.72 0.25
CA THR A 15 -2.74 -6.62 0.03
C THR A 15 -4.05 -5.89 0.20
N ALA A 16 -5.10 -6.40 -0.41
CA ALA A 16 -6.43 -5.81 -0.42
C ALA A 16 -7.47 -6.83 0.03
N ALA A 17 -8.43 -6.40 0.85
CA ALA A 17 -9.56 -7.19 1.28
C ALA A 17 -10.85 -6.36 1.20
N VAL A 18 -11.90 -6.94 0.62
CA VAL A 18 -13.25 -6.36 0.68
C VAL A 18 -13.86 -6.68 2.04
N LEU A 19 -14.41 -5.66 2.70
CA LEU A 19 -14.99 -5.80 4.04
C LEU A 19 -16.45 -6.29 3.97
N PRO A 20 -16.89 -7.13 4.94
CA PRO A 20 -18.31 -7.46 5.09
C PRO A 20 -19.14 -6.19 5.31
N GLY A 21 -20.21 -6.01 4.53
CA GLY A 21 -21.03 -4.79 4.57
C GLY A 21 -20.54 -3.65 3.66
N GLY A 22 -19.51 -3.90 2.85
CA GLY A 22 -18.95 -2.92 1.92
C GLY A 22 -17.70 -2.24 2.48
N GLY A 23 -16.80 -1.82 1.58
CA GLY A 23 -15.53 -1.20 1.93
C GLY A 23 -14.32 -1.98 1.40
N LEU A 24 -13.19 -1.28 1.27
CA LEU A 24 -11.91 -1.85 0.90
C LEU A 24 -10.89 -1.58 2.00
N ARG A 25 -10.27 -2.63 2.54
CA ARG A 25 -9.12 -2.53 3.45
C ARG A 25 -7.83 -2.87 2.73
N LEU A 26 -6.88 -1.95 2.76
CA LEU A 26 -5.53 -2.14 2.25
C LEU A 26 -4.58 -2.37 3.41
N THR A 27 -3.78 -3.44 3.35
CA THR A 27 -2.71 -3.69 4.32
C THR A 27 -1.36 -3.43 3.66
N LEU A 28 -0.68 -2.39 4.11
CA LEU A 28 0.64 -1.95 3.67
C LEU A 28 1.68 -2.57 4.61
N SER A 29 2.68 -3.23 4.05
CA SER A 29 3.68 -3.95 4.83
C SER A 29 5.09 -3.66 4.35
N ASN A 30 6.05 -3.77 5.26
CA ASN A 30 7.45 -3.65 4.94
C ASN A 30 8.21 -4.70 5.76
N THR A 31 8.73 -5.72 5.08
CA THR A 31 9.54 -6.77 5.71
C THR A 31 11.04 -6.50 5.62
N GLY A 32 11.43 -5.40 4.97
CA GLY A 32 12.77 -4.83 5.08
C GLY A 32 12.91 -3.98 6.34
N SER A 33 14.11 -3.47 6.64
CA SER A 33 14.30 -2.62 7.82
C SER A 33 14.26 -1.10 7.59
N PRO A 34 14.57 -0.51 6.41
CA PRO A 34 14.38 0.92 6.19
C PRO A 34 12.89 1.25 6.08
N ILE A 35 12.49 2.44 6.54
CA ILE A 35 11.10 2.90 6.46
C ILE A 35 10.63 3.01 5.00
N VAL A 36 9.38 2.59 4.74
CA VAL A 36 8.71 2.77 3.45
C VAL A 36 7.61 3.82 3.58
N ARG A 37 7.55 4.74 2.62
CA ARG A 37 6.46 5.71 2.46
C ARG A 37 5.61 5.29 1.27
N TYR A 38 4.38 4.92 1.56
CA TYR A 38 3.35 4.61 0.60
C TYR A 38 2.53 5.86 0.27
N THR A 39 2.12 5.96 -0.98
CA THR A 39 1.10 6.90 -1.43
C THR A 39 -0.03 6.09 -2.06
N LEU A 40 -1.23 6.28 -1.54
CA LEU A 40 -2.48 5.72 -2.05
C LEU A 40 -3.22 6.87 -2.72
N ALA A 41 -3.58 6.71 -3.98
CA ALA A 41 -4.27 7.74 -4.73
C ALA A 41 -5.43 7.13 -5.51
N SER A 42 -6.55 7.84 -5.50
CA SER A 42 -7.68 7.55 -6.38
C SER A 42 -7.23 7.69 -7.82
N ASN A 43 -7.58 6.71 -8.64
CA ASN A 43 -7.39 6.73 -10.09
C ASN A 43 -8.74 6.90 -10.83
N ASP A 44 -9.83 7.05 -10.08
CA ASP A 44 -11.14 7.46 -10.58
C ASP A 44 -11.29 9.00 -10.54
N PHE A 45 -12.51 9.50 -10.75
CA PHE A 45 -12.83 10.93 -10.70
C PHE A 45 -12.76 11.55 -9.29
N SER A 46 -12.47 10.77 -8.25
CA SER A 46 -12.30 11.28 -6.89
C SER A 46 -10.86 11.78 -6.66
N THR A 47 -10.70 12.71 -5.72
CA THR A 47 -9.40 13.30 -5.37
C THR A 47 -8.80 12.71 -4.09
N CYS A 48 -9.28 11.55 -3.63
CA CYS A 48 -8.82 10.96 -2.38
C CYS A 48 -7.36 10.50 -2.52
N LYS A 49 -6.52 10.95 -1.60
CA LYS A 49 -5.10 10.61 -1.51
C LYS A 49 -4.72 10.45 -0.05
N GLU A 50 -3.95 9.42 0.26
CA GLU A 50 -3.41 9.17 1.59
C GLU A 50 -1.93 8.79 1.52
N ASP A 51 -1.12 9.38 2.39
CA ASP A 51 0.31 9.10 2.50
C ASP A 51 0.59 8.38 3.84
N VAL A 52 1.17 7.18 3.76
CA VAL A 52 1.35 6.29 4.92
C VAL A 52 2.80 5.87 5.05
N SER A 53 3.40 6.10 6.21
CA SER A 53 4.74 5.59 6.54
C SER A 53 4.67 4.30 7.36
N VAL A 54 5.34 3.26 6.87
CA VAL A 54 5.44 1.93 7.49
C VAL A 54 6.90 1.68 7.87
N GLY A 55 7.15 1.47 9.16
CA GLY A 55 8.47 1.16 9.69
C GLY A 55 9.02 -0.16 9.15
N GLY A 56 10.29 -0.43 9.45
CA GLY A 56 10.88 -1.74 9.16
C GLY A 56 10.15 -2.86 9.90
N ASN A 57 10.06 -4.03 9.27
CA ASN A 57 9.43 -5.23 9.82
C ASN A 57 8.02 -4.96 10.40
N SER A 58 7.25 -4.09 9.75
CA SER A 58 5.97 -3.57 10.26
C SER A 58 4.88 -3.58 9.18
N ASN A 59 3.63 -3.37 9.61
CA ASN A 59 2.51 -3.15 8.70
C ASN A 59 1.55 -2.06 9.24
N LYS A 60 0.71 -1.54 8.35
CA LYS A 60 -0.40 -0.63 8.65
C LYS A 60 -1.59 -0.93 7.75
N THR A 61 -2.80 -0.70 8.26
CA THR A 61 -4.04 -0.84 7.49
C THR A 61 -4.63 0.52 7.16
N VAL A 62 -5.18 0.66 5.96
CA VAL A 62 -5.95 1.81 5.50
C VAL A 62 -7.32 1.32 5.06
N ASP A 63 -8.37 1.93 5.60
CA ASP A 63 -9.74 1.70 5.16
C ASP A 63 -10.08 2.73 4.08
N TRP A 64 -10.19 2.25 2.85
CA TRP A 64 -10.39 3.08 1.68
C TRP A 64 -11.88 3.32 1.43
N THR A 65 -12.25 4.59 1.31
CA THR A 65 -13.62 5.01 1.04
C THR A 65 -14.04 4.62 -0.37
N LEU A 66 -15.21 3.99 -0.49
CA LEU A 66 -15.82 3.65 -1.77
C LEU A 66 -16.74 4.77 -2.25
N VAL A 67 -16.82 4.98 -3.56
CA VAL A 67 -17.78 5.90 -4.18
C VAL A 67 -18.82 5.07 -4.92
N GLY A 68 -20.06 5.04 -4.40
CA GLY A 68 -21.14 4.23 -4.98
C GLY A 68 -20.84 2.73 -4.99
N GLY A 69 -20.02 2.25 -4.06
CA GLY A 69 -19.55 0.86 -3.98
C GLY A 69 -18.34 0.56 -4.87
N TYR A 70 -17.91 1.48 -5.72
CA TYR A 70 -16.72 1.29 -6.56
C TYR A 70 -15.44 1.81 -5.89
N TYR A 71 -14.32 1.19 -6.25
CA TYR A 71 -12.99 1.67 -5.94
C TYR A 71 -12.06 1.55 -7.15
N ASP A 72 -11.15 2.51 -7.29
CA ASP A 72 -9.97 2.44 -8.15
C ASP A 72 -8.83 3.19 -7.46
N VAL A 73 -7.94 2.45 -6.80
CA VAL A 73 -6.83 2.99 -6.01
C VAL A 73 -5.51 2.49 -6.54
N VAL A 74 -4.58 3.43 -6.73
CA VAL A 74 -3.20 3.17 -7.08
C VAL A 74 -2.33 3.37 -5.84
N VAL A 75 -1.52 2.38 -5.52
CA VAL A 75 -0.57 2.40 -4.41
C VAL A 75 0.84 2.42 -4.96
N THR A 76 1.63 3.42 -4.59
CA THR A 76 3.07 3.52 -4.90
C THR A 76 3.91 3.54 -3.64
N ALA A 77 5.19 3.15 -3.72
CA ALA A 77 6.13 3.24 -2.61
C ALA A 77 7.43 3.95 -3.03
N ASN A 78 8.05 4.67 -2.11
CA ASN A 78 9.29 5.45 -2.36
C ASN A 78 10.58 4.59 -2.30
N THR A 79 10.53 3.37 -2.80
CA THR A 79 11.61 2.38 -2.68
C THR A 79 12.60 2.40 -3.85
N GLY A 80 12.35 3.21 -4.88
CA GLY A 80 13.26 3.39 -6.03
C GLY A 80 13.22 2.27 -7.07
N ASP A 81 12.53 1.17 -6.77
CA ASP A 81 12.32 -0.01 -7.62
C ASP A 81 11.05 0.07 -8.48
N GLY A 82 10.32 1.20 -8.41
CA GLY A 82 9.10 1.41 -9.19
C GLY A 82 7.86 0.69 -8.64
N PHE A 83 7.84 0.33 -7.36
CA PHE A 83 6.68 -0.27 -6.71
C PHE A 83 5.38 0.48 -7.04
N ARG A 84 4.46 -0.23 -7.72
CA ARG A 84 3.15 0.29 -8.12
C ARG A 84 2.15 -0.86 -8.23
N TYR A 85 1.06 -0.77 -7.48
CA TYR A 85 -0.09 -1.67 -7.59
C TYR A 85 -1.37 -0.88 -7.80
N ARG A 86 -2.32 -1.46 -8.54
CA ARG A 86 -3.66 -0.89 -8.75
C ARG A 86 -4.70 -1.89 -8.28
N PHE A 87 -5.63 -1.43 -7.45
CA PHE A 87 -6.77 -2.19 -6.99
C PHE A 87 -8.03 -1.49 -7.48
N ALA A 88 -8.80 -2.16 -8.33
CA ALA A 88 -10.05 -1.64 -8.85
C ALA A 88 -11.14 -2.70 -8.77
N GLY A 89 -12.37 -2.29 -8.47
CA GLY A 89 -13.49 -3.21 -8.34
C GLY A 89 -14.73 -2.57 -7.74
N TYR A 90 -15.66 -3.44 -7.35
CA TYR A 90 -16.91 -3.09 -6.69
C TYR A 90 -17.05 -3.90 -5.40
N ALA A 91 -17.53 -3.24 -4.35
CA ALA A 91 -17.75 -3.78 -3.02
C ALA A 91 -19.02 -3.12 -2.44
N GLY A 92 -20.18 -3.71 -2.76
CA GLY A 92 -21.50 -3.29 -2.32
C GLY A 92 -22.51 -4.42 -2.42
#